data_AF-A0A1H0RH05-F1
#
_entry.id   AF-A0A1H0RH05-F1
#
_cell.length_a   1.000
_cell.length_b   1.000
_cell.length_c   1.000
_cell.angle_alpha   90.00
_cell.angle_beta   90.00
_cell.angle_gamma   90.00
#
_symmetry.space_group_name_H-M   'P 1'
#
loop_
_entity.id
_entity.type
_entity.pdbx_description
1 polymer ?
#
loop_
_entity_poly.entity_id
_entity_poly.type
_entity_poly.pdbx_seq_one_letter_code
_entity_poly.pdbx_strand_id
1 'polypeptide(L)'
;MINKYPTAAERLTSAGASSDLTVSLDKRGDVDYLIASGKTPAVIGRRVYQLMTEWDSCAKPRSLTSADIELIAQRLPRIKVQKHGKRGVREVEALDLLGARAAADAWLAEERRRVLQRLPSLRHLVDEHAGLLAWVAGRGINEPRTKLLDVLGWWADRRCPVCQGTKERDGQACKVCRGSGERQVPHGTDGLRISEHIAHHVCRARSGSRAALKQLPAWKNFAAAKC
;
A
#
# COMPACT_ATOMS: atom_id res chain seq x y z
N MET A 1 -18.90 1.47 14.94
CA MET A 1 -18.98 0.08 15.43
C MET A 1 -17.66 -0.62 15.11
N ILE A 2 -16.83 -0.90 16.12
CA ILE A 2 -15.56 -1.63 15.93
C ILE A 2 -15.92 -3.11 15.81
N ASN A 3 -15.64 -3.74 14.67
CA ASN A 3 -15.91 -5.15 14.46
C ASN A 3 -15.01 -5.97 15.41
N LYS A 4 -15.59 -6.65 16.41
CA LYS A 4 -14.85 -7.36 17.47
C LYS A 4 -14.06 -8.57 16.97
N TYR A 5 -14.26 -9.00 15.72
CA TYR A 5 -13.58 -10.17 15.16
C TYR A 5 -12.90 -9.84 13.84
N PRO A 6 -11.60 -10.17 13.67
CA PRO A 6 -10.91 -9.96 12.41
C PRO A 6 -11.55 -10.83 11.33
N THR A 7 -11.86 -10.20 10.20
CA THR A 7 -12.33 -10.82 8.97
C THR A 7 -11.32 -11.83 8.45
N ALA A 8 -11.77 -12.75 7.58
CA ALA A 8 -10.87 -13.72 6.95
C ALA A 8 -9.71 -13.06 6.17
N ALA A 9 -9.90 -11.83 5.69
CA ALA A 9 -8.85 -11.10 5.00
C ALA A 9 -7.83 -10.49 5.97
N GLU A 10 -8.30 -9.92 7.08
CA GLU A 10 -7.41 -9.44 8.15
C GLU A 10 -6.59 -10.61 8.71
N ARG A 11 -7.20 -11.78 8.91
CA ARG A 11 -6.48 -13.00 9.33
C ARG A 11 -5.51 -13.54 8.29
N LEU A 12 -5.82 -13.44 6.98
CA LEU A 12 -4.87 -13.82 5.92
C LEU A 12 -3.65 -12.91 5.90
N THR A 13 -3.84 -11.60 6.14
CA THR A 13 -2.73 -10.64 6.23
C THR A 13 -1.91 -10.85 7.50
N SER A 14 -2.56 -11.04 8.66
CA SER A 14 -1.87 -11.24 9.95
C SER A 14 -1.10 -12.55 10.01
N ALA A 15 -1.64 -13.62 9.43
CA ALA A 15 -1.00 -14.94 9.43
C ALA A 15 0.38 -14.93 8.76
N GLY A 16 0.63 -14.02 7.81
CA GLY A 16 1.95 -13.84 7.19
C GLY A 16 3.04 -13.35 8.15
N ALA A 17 2.66 -12.79 9.30
CA ALA A 17 3.56 -12.33 10.36
C ALA A 17 3.45 -13.17 11.65
N SER A 18 2.73 -14.30 11.63
CA SER A 18 2.56 -15.14 12.81
C SER A 18 3.87 -15.82 13.22
N SER A 19 4.16 -15.83 14.52
CA SER A 19 5.24 -16.60 15.12
C SER A 19 4.82 -18.01 15.55
N ASP A 20 3.51 -18.28 15.67
CA ASP A 20 2.97 -19.60 16.00
C ASP A 20 2.38 -20.24 14.74
N LEU A 21 3.02 -21.32 14.30
CA LEU A 21 2.62 -22.11 13.14
C LEU A 21 2.16 -23.53 13.52
N THR A 22 1.81 -23.74 14.79
CA THR A 22 1.36 -25.03 15.29
C THR A 22 0.04 -25.43 14.62
N VAL A 23 0.00 -26.64 14.05
CA VAL A 23 -1.22 -27.19 13.45
C VAL A 23 -2.01 -27.93 14.52
N SER A 24 -3.23 -27.46 14.80
CA SER A 24 -4.21 -28.16 15.63
C SER A 24 -5.31 -28.77 14.75
N LEU A 25 -5.77 -29.98 15.07
CA LEU A 25 -6.92 -30.60 14.40
C LEU A 25 -8.24 -29.92 14.79
N ASP A 26 -8.37 -29.55 16.07
CA ASP A 26 -9.62 -29.06 16.64
C ASP A 26 -9.84 -27.56 16.47
N LYS A 27 -8.74 -26.80 16.31
CA LYS A 27 -8.78 -25.33 16.27
C LYS A 27 -8.24 -24.79 14.96
N ARG A 28 -8.82 -23.67 14.53
CA ARG A 28 -8.31 -22.89 13.41
C ARG A 28 -7.30 -21.85 13.89
N GLY A 29 -6.05 -21.97 13.43
CA GLY A 29 -4.94 -21.05 13.75
C GLY A 29 -4.44 -20.29 12.53
N ASP A 30 -3.38 -19.48 12.68
CA ASP A 30 -2.81 -18.69 11.58
C ASP A 30 -2.16 -19.56 10.50
N VAL A 31 -1.57 -20.69 10.88
CA VAL A 31 -1.03 -21.69 9.94
C VAL A 31 -2.06 -22.18 8.92
N ASP A 32 -3.34 -22.21 9.31
CA ASP A 32 -4.43 -22.66 8.45
C ASP A 32 -4.73 -21.69 7.32
N TYR A 33 -4.60 -20.40 7.61
CA TYR A 33 -4.72 -19.34 6.62
C TYR A 33 -3.53 -19.39 5.65
N LEU A 34 -2.33 -19.70 6.14
CA LEU A 34 -1.15 -19.91 5.29
C LEU A 34 -1.33 -21.13 4.37
N ILE A 35 -1.73 -22.29 4.90
CA ILE A 35 -1.99 -23.50 4.10
C ILE A 35 -3.03 -23.23 3.02
N ALA A 36 -4.16 -22.61 3.39
CA ALA A 36 -5.22 -22.29 2.44
C ALA A 36 -4.75 -21.32 1.34
N SER A 37 -3.97 -20.30 1.69
CA SER A 37 -3.40 -19.36 0.72
C SER A 37 -2.37 -20.03 -0.21
N GLY A 38 -1.60 -20.99 0.31
CA GLY A 38 -0.62 -21.77 -0.46
C GLY A 38 -1.27 -22.69 -1.50
N LYS A 39 -2.43 -23.28 -1.17
CA LYS A 39 -3.21 -24.14 -2.08
C LYS A 39 -3.94 -23.37 -3.19
N THR A 40 -4.06 -22.05 -3.07
CA THR A 40 -4.79 -21.24 -4.04
C THR A 40 -3.90 -20.95 -5.27
N PRO A 41 -4.38 -21.16 -6.51
CA PRO A 41 -3.59 -20.94 -7.74
C PRO A 41 -3.34 -19.46 -8.08
N ALA A 42 -3.86 -18.52 -7.28
CA ALA A 42 -3.74 -17.08 -7.51
C ALA A 42 -2.41 -16.53 -6.94
N VAL A 43 -1.30 -16.86 -7.60
CA VAL A 43 0.06 -16.52 -7.15
C VAL A 43 0.27 -15.01 -7.00
N ILE A 44 -0.15 -14.21 -7.99
CA ILE A 44 0.05 -12.76 -7.99
C ILE A 44 -0.65 -12.10 -6.79
N GLY A 45 -1.95 -12.39 -6.59
CA GLY A 45 -2.70 -11.83 -5.48
C GLY A 45 -2.12 -12.18 -4.11
N ARG A 46 -1.57 -13.39 -3.95
CA ARG A 46 -0.86 -13.80 -2.73
C ARG A 46 0.45 -13.00 -2.54
N ARG A 47 1.22 -12.78 -3.61
CA ARG A 47 2.45 -11.97 -3.56
C ARG A 47 2.16 -10.52 -3.18
N VAL A 48 1.01 -9.96 -3.58
CA VAL A 48 0.58 -8.63 -3.14
C VAL A 48 0.32 -8.60 -1.63
N TYR A 49 -0.31 -9.61 -1.05
CA TYR A 49 -0.44 -9.71 0.42
C TYR A 49 0.91 -9.77 1.13
N GLN A 50 1.81 -10.60 0.63
CA GLN A 50 3.16 -10.71 1.19
C GLN A 50 3.90 -9.38 1.12
N LEU A 51 3.78 -8.65 0.00
CA LEU A 51 4.35 -7.30 -0.13
C LEU A 51 3.79 -6.34 0.94
N MET A 52 2.48 -6.38 1.22
CA MET A 52 1.87 -5.55 2.26
C MET A 52 2.40 -5.91 3.66
N THR A 53 2.49 -7.19 3.99
CA THR A 53 3.04 -7.66 5.28
C THR A 53 4.53 -7.32 5.42
N GLU A 54 5.32 -7.51 4.36
CA GLU A 54 6.74 -7.13 4.29
C GLU A 54 6.91 -5.63 4.53
N TRP A 55 6.08 -4.81 3.85
CA TRP A 55 6.08 -3.36 4.02
C TRP A 55 5.78 -2.94 5.46
N ASP A 56 4.76 -3.53 6.07
CA ASP A 56 4.39 -3.24 7.45
C ASP A 56 5.47 -3.65 8.45
N SER A 57 6.33 -4.60 8.10
CA SER A 57 7.44 -5.06 8.95
C SER A 57 8.73 -4.26 8.78
N CYS A 58 8.89 -3.50 7.69
CA CYS A 58 10.11 -2.74 7.43
C CYS A 58 10.15 -1.38 8.15
N ALA A 59 11.35 -0.85 8.39
CA ALA A 59 11.52 0.55 8.82
C ALA A 59 11.10 1.49 7.67
N LYS A 60 10.22 2.44 7.96
CA LYS A 60 9.72 3.41 6.97
C LYS A 60 10.60 4.67 7.00
N PRO A 61 10.79 5.37 5.87
CA PRO A 61 11.47 6.66 5.87
C PRO A 61 10.77 7.62 6.84
N ARG A 62 11.56 8.48 7.50
CA ARG A 62 11.00 9.50 8.41
C ARG A 62 10.03 10.41 7.66
N SER A 63 8.94 10.79 8.32
CA SER A 63 8.08 11.86 7.82
C SER A 63 8.78 13.21 7.98
N LEU A 64 8.79 14.03 6.93
CA LEU A 64 9.25 15.41 7.01
C LEU A 64 8.22 16.27 7.77
N THR A 65 8.71 17.06 8.71
CA THR A 65 7.91 18.01 9.50
C THR A 65 7.70 19.32 8.75
N SER A 66 6.79 20.17 9.22
CA SER A 66 6.62 21.52 8.67
C SER A 66 7.91 22.34 8.75
N ALA A 67 8.69 22.18 9.82
CA ALA A 67 9.98 22.84 9.97
C ALA A 67 11.02 22.33 8.95
N ASP A 68 11.03 21.03 8.62
CA ASP A 68 11.88 20.51 7.54
C ASP A 68 11.52 21.16 6.19
N ILE A 69 10.22 21.34 5.91
CA ILE A 69 9.74 21.96 4.66
C ILE A 69 10.14 23.43 4.59
N GLU A 70 10.04 24.17 5.68
CA GLU A 70 10.50 25.56 5.74
C GLU A 70 12.01 25.66 5.48
N LEU A 71 12.81 24.73 6.01
CA LEU A 71 14.25 24.68 5.77
C LEU A 71 14.57 24.36 4.30
N ILE A 72 13.80 23.48 3.66
CA ILE A 72 13.90 23.24 2.20
C ILE A 72 13.54 24.52 1.44
N ALA A 73 12.46 25.20 1.81
CA ALA A 73 12.01 26.43 1.15
C ALA A 73 13.04 27.56 1.22
N GLN A 74 13.79 27.66 2.32
CA GLN A 74 14.89 28.62 2.46
C GLN A 74 16.04 28.39 1.47
N ARG A 75 16.20 27.15 0.96
CA ARG A 75 17.24 26.78 -0.01
C ARG A 75 16.76 26.88 -1.46
N LEU A 76 15.47 27.00 -1.69
CA LEU A 76 14.90 27.15 -3.03
C LEU A 76 14.93 28.62 -3.50
N PRO A 77 14.93 28.86 -4.82
CA PRO A 77 14.76 30.20 -5.36
C PRO A 77 13.48 30.85 -4.82
N ARG A 78 13.57 32.13 -4.48
CA ARG A 78 12.39 32.90 -4.04
C ARG A 78 11.42 33.09 -5.21
N ILE A 79 10.14 33.06 -4.90
CA ILE A 79 9.08 33.33 -5.86
C ILE A 79 8.54 34.74 -5.66
N LYS A 80 8.17 35.38 -6.76
CA LYS A 80 7.49 36.67 -6.72
C LYS A 80 6.00 36.44 -6.54
N VAL A 81 5.42 37.04 -5.51
CA VAL A 81 4.01 36.89 -5.18
C VAL A 81 3.36 38.26 -5.15
N GLN A 82 2.20 38.37 -5.80
CA GLN A 82 1.40 39.59 -5.77
C GLN A 82 0.59 39.63 -4.47
N LYS A 83 0.87 40.63 -3.64
CA LYS A 83 0.15 40.89 -2.39
C LYS A 83 -0.76 42.10 -2.58
N HIS A 84 -2.07 41.88 -2.45
CA HIS A 84 -3.03 42.96 -2.39
C HIS A 84 -2.96 43.67 -1.04
N GLY A 85 -2.61 44.95 -1.06
CA GLY A 85 -2.67 45.84 0.10
C GLY A 85 -3.71 46.95 -0.09
N LYS A 86 -3.91 47.75 0.96
CA LYS A 86 -4.85 48.90 0.95
C LYS A 86 -4.56 49.95 -0.15
N ARG A 87 -3.36 49.96 -0.74
CA ARG A 87 -2.91 50.91 -1.79
C ARG A 87 -2.66 50.23 -3.16
N GLY A 88 -3.19 49.03 -3.38
CA GLY A 88 -3.03 48.29 -4.65
C GLY A 88 -2.19 47.01 -4.52
N VAL A 89 -1.83 46.44 -5.68
CA VAL A 89 -1.01 45.23 -5.78
C VAL A 89 0.47 45.57 -5.65
N ARG A 90 1.18 44.93 -4.71
CA ARG A 90 2.64 44.98 -4.63
C ARG A 90 3.23 43.61 -4.87
N GLU A 91 4.30 43.57 -5.66
CA GLU A 91 5.09 42.37 -5.85
C GLU A 91 6.09 42.24 -4.69
N VAL A 92 6.08 41.08 -4.03
CA VAL A 92 6.96 40.77 -2.90
C VAL A 92 7.60 39.41 -3.14
N GLU A 93 8.89 39.30 -2.84
CA GLU A 93 9.57 38.00 -2.84
C GLU A 93 9.19 37.21 -1.59
N ALA A 94 8.78 35.97 -1.79
CA ALA A 94 8.41 35.04 -0.72
C ALA A 94 9.10 33.69 -0.91
N LEU A 95 9.13 32.91 0.19
CA LEU A 95 9.57 31.53 0.15
C LEU A 95 8.57 30.67 -0.63
N ASP A 96 9.08 29.79 -1.49
CA ASP A 96 8.25 28.83 -2.22
C ASP A 96 7.92 27.61 -1.36
N LEU A 97 6.99 27.78 -0.43
CA LEU A 97 6.53 26.68 0.44
C LEU A 97 5.84 25.58 -0.36
N LEU A 98 5.19 25.90 -1.48
CA LEU A 98 4.50 24.93 -2.33
C LEU A 98 5.51 24.05 -3.08
N GLY A 99 6.52 24.67 -3.70
CA GLY A 99 7.63 23.97 -4.34
C GLY A 99 8.45 23.16 -3.35
N ALA A 100 8.71 23.70 -2.14
CA ALA A 100 9.38 22.95 -1.07
C ALA A 100 8.59 21.71 -0.65
N ARG A 101 7.26 21.83 -0.53
CA ARG A 101 6.39 20.71 -0.22
C ARG A 101 6.41 19.66 -1.33
N ALA A 102 6.34 20.08 -2.59
CA ALA A 102 6.40 19.18 -3.73
C ALA A 102 7.75 18.43 -3.79
N ALA A 103 8.86 19.12 -3.53
CA ALA A 103 10.19 18.52 -3.46
C ALA A 103 10.30 17.51 -2.30
N ALA A 104 9.76 17.86 -1.13
CA ALA A 104 9.70 16.97 0.04
C ALA A 104 8.88 15.70 -0.23
N ASP A 105 7.70 15.84 -0.84
CA ASP A 105 6.84 14.71 -1.18
C ASP A 105 7.48 13.82 -2.28
N ALA A 106 8.18 14.42 -3.25
CA ALA A 106 8.94 13.70 -4.27
C ALA A 106 10.13 12.90 -3.68
N TRP A 107 10.90 13.51 -2.79
CA TRP A 107 11.97 12.82 -2.06
C TRP A 107 11.42 11.65 -1.24
N LEU A 108 10.31 11.85 -0.52
CA LEU A 108 9.69 10.80 0.27
C LEU A 108 9.17 9.65 -0.62
N ALA A 109 8.60 9.96 -1.79
CA ALA A 109 8.18 8.95 -2.75
C ALA A 109 9.36 8.11 -3.24
N GLU A 110 10.49 8.73 -3.54
CA GLU A 110 11.73 8.05 -3.97
C GLU A 110 12.30 7.16 -2.85
N GLU A 111 12.40 7.66 -1.61
CA GLU A 111 12.87 6.86 -0.48
C GLU A 111 11.96 5.64 -0.22
N ARG A 112 10.65 5.83 -0.33
CA ARG A 112 9.69 4.72 -0.21
C ARG A 112 9.86 3.71 -1.34
N ARG A 113 10.16 4.17 -2.56
CA ARG A 113 10.45 3.30 -3.71
C ARG A 113 11.71 2.48 -3.47
N ARG A 114 12.77 3.07 -2.89
CA ARG A 114 14.00 2.35 -2.50
C ARG A 114 13.73 1.26 -1.47
N VAL A 115 12.90 1.54 -0.47
CA VAL A 115 12.48 0.50 0.50
C VAL A 115 11.69 -0.60 -0.19
N LEU A 116 10.69 -0.23 -1.00
CA LEU A 116 9.85 -1.18 -1.73
C LEU A 116 10.69 -2.12 -2.61
N GLN A 117 11.70 -1.58 -3.31
CA GLN A 117 12.60 -2.32 -4.20
C GLN A 117 13.40 -3.43 -3.50
N ARG A 118 13.59 -3.32 -2.18
CA ARG A 118 14.30 -4.32 -1.38
C ARG A 118 13.38 -5.43 -0.88
N LEU A 119 12.07 -5.31 -1.04
CA LEU A 119 11.11 -6.28 -0.54
C LEU A 119 11.11 -7.54 -1.43
N PRO A 120 11.30 -8.75 -0.86
CA PRO A 120 11.40 -9.99 -1.62
C PRO A 120 10.22 -10.26 -2.54
N SER A 121 9.00 -9.93 -2.13
CA SER A 121 7.81 -10.19 -2.93
C SER A 121 7.74 -9.31 -4.18
N LEU A 122 8.41 -8.16 -4.19
CA LEU A 122 8.37 -7.24 -5.32
C LEU A 122 8.93 -7.88 -6.60
N ARG A 123 10.04 -8.63 -6.51
CA ARG A 123 10.70 -9.23 -7.68
C ARG A 123 9.76 -10.08 -8.54
N HIS A 124 8.84 -10.79 -7.90
CA HIS A 124 7.85 -11.64 -8.58
C HIS A 124 6.69 -10.81 -9.14
N LEU A 125 6.35 -9.70 -8.51
CA LEU A 125 5.28 -8.81 -8.94
C LEU A 125 5.68 -7.95 -10.15
N VAL A 126 6.96 -7.63 -10.29
CA VAL A 126 7.50 -6.84 -11.41
C VAL A 126 8.20 -7.68 -12.47
N ASP A 127 8.08 -9.01 -12.39
CA ASP A 127 8.62 -9.92 -13.40
C ASP A 127 8.02 -9.62 -14.79
N GLU A 128 8.89 -9.61 -15.80
CA GLU A 128 8.54 -9.20 -17.18
C GLU A 128 7.68 -10.22 -17.92
N HIS A 129 7.61 -11.46 -17.43
CA HIS A 129 6.90 -12.56 -18.11
C HIS A 129 5.70 -13.06 -17.32
N ALA A 130 5.81 -13.12 -15.98
CA ALA A 130 4.82 -13.72 -15.10
C ALA A 130 4.24 -12.73 -14.07
N GLY A 131 4.80 -11.52 -13.99
CA GLY A 131 4.39 -10.49 -13.05
C GLY A 131 3.25 -9.61 -13.58
N LEU A 132 2.96 -8.56 -12.82
CA LEU A 132 2.04 -7.50 -13.23
C LEU A 132 2.65 -6.62 -14.33
N LEU A 133 3.99 -6.54 -14.41
CA LEU A 133 4.68 -5.68 -15.38
C LEU A 133 4.36 -6.07 -16.83
N ALA A 134 4.31 -7.38 -17.12
CA ALA A 134 3.91 -7.90 -18.43
C ALA A 134 2.56 -7.34 -18.88
N TRP A 135 1.58 -7.32 -17.97
CA TRP A 135 0.24 -6.78 -18.25
C TRP A 135 0.25 -5.26 -18.43
N VAL A 136 0.96 -4.52 -17.56
CA VAL A 136 1.04 -3.05 -17.66
C VAL A 136 1.69 -2.62 -18.98
N ALA A 137 2.78 -3.27 -19.37
CA ALA A 137 3.46 -3.04 -20.64
C ALA A 137 2.56 -3.38 -21.83
N GLY A 138 1.88 -4.52 -21.80
CA GLY A 138 0.94 -4.94 -22.85
C GLY A 138 -0.29 -4.04 -23.02
N ARG A 139 -0.57 -3.15 -22.05
CA ARG A 139 -1.65 -2.15 -22.13
C ARG A 139 -1.22 -0.82 -22.74
N GLY A 140 0.04 -0.67 -23.14
CA GLY A 140 0.56 0.58 -23.70
C GLY A 140 0.66 1.73 -22.70
N ILE A 141 0.75 1.42 -21.40
CA ILE A 141 0.91 2.43 -20.35
C ILE A 141 2.33 2.98 -20.41
N ASN A 142 2.47 4.30 -20.58
CA ASN A 142 3.76 4.99 -20.57
C ASN A 142 4.46 4.81 -19.23
N GLU A 143 5.78 4.59 -19.26
CA GLU A 143 6.62 4.32 -18.08
C GLU A 143 6.07 3.17 -17.20
N PRO A 144 5.86 1.97 -17.77
CA PRO A 144 5.06 0.91 -17.15
C PRO A 144 5.65 0.47 -15.80
N ARG A 145 6.98 0.37 -15.72
CA ARG A 145 7.69 -0.02 -14.49
C ARG A 145 7.54 1.03 -13.39
N THR A 146 7.75 2.30 -13.70
CA THR A 146 7.63 3.40 -12.73
C THR A 146 6.21 3.48 -12.17
N LYS A 147 5.20 3.48 -13.04
CA LYS A 147 3.80 3.54 -12.61
C LYS A 147 3.39 2.32 -11.80
N LEU A 148 3.83 1.12 -12.20
CA LEU A 148 3.58 -0.09 -11.44
C LEU A 148 4.21 -0.02 -10.04
N LEU A 149 5.47 0.42 -9.92
CA LEU A 149 6.13 0.54 -8.62
C LEU A 149 5.42 1.52 -7.70
N ASP A 150 4.97 2.66 -8.23
CA ASP A 150 4.27 3.67 -7.41
C ASP A 150 2.88 3.19 -6.98
N VAL A 151 2.17 2.47 -7.84
CA VAL A 151 0.89 1.85 -7.50
C VAL A 151 1.07 0.69 -6.51
N LEU A 152 2.11 -0.13 -6.64
CA LEU A 152 2.45 -1.17 -5.66
C LEU A 152 2.84 -0.55 -4.31
N GLY A 153 3.61 0.54 -4.31
CA GLY A 153 3.91 1.31 -3.11
C GLY A 153 2.67 1.95 -2.50
N TRP A 154 1.69 2.34 -3.32
CA TRP A 154 0.34 2.74 -2.88
C TRP A 154 -0.42 1.58 -2.22
N TRP A 155 -0.43 0.41 -2.85
CA TRP A 155 -1.06 -0.79 -2.29
C TRP A 155 -0.45 -1.22 -0.96
N ALA A 156 0.87 -1.12 -0.82
CA ALA A 156 1.60 -1.47 0.40
C ALA A 156 1.30 -0.52 1.57
N ASP A 157 0.92 0.74 1.28
CA ASP A 157 0.57 1.71 2.32
C ASP A 157 -0.49 2.67 1.80
N ARG A 158 -1.75 2.34 2.06
CA ARG A 158 -2.86 3.16 1.57
C ARG A 158 -3.19 4.32 2.49
N ARG A 159 -2.60 4.37 3.69
CA ARG A 159 -3.03 5.31 4.72
C ARG A 159 -2.94 6.75 4.24
N CYS A 160 -3.97 7.51 4.58
CA CYS A 160 -3.96 8.95 4.39
C CYS A 160 -2.77 9.53 5.18
N PRO A 161 -1.88 10.34 4.57
CA PRO A 161 -0.72 10.88 5.26
C PRO A 161 -1.08 11.87 6.38
N VAL A 162 -2.32 12.37 6.36
CA VAL A 162 -2.82 13.40 7.29
C VAL A 162 -3.45 12.79 8.54
N CYS A 163 -4.32 11.79 8.40
CA CYS A 163 -4.97 11.12 9.54
C CYS A 163 -4.36 9.74 9.85
N GLN A 164 -3.38 9.29 9.08
CA GLN A 164 -2.74 7.98 9.23
C GLN A 164 -3.72 6.80 9.19
N GLY A 165 -4.82 6.96 8.45
CA GLY A 165 -5.86 5.93 8.31
C GLY A 165 -6.94 5.93 9.39
N THR A 166 -6.87 6.82 10.39
CA THR A 166 -7.91 6.96 11.43
C THR A 166 -9.23 7.52 10.91
N LYS A 167 -9.26 8.03 9.67
CA LYS A 167 -10.41 8.67 8.99
C LYS A 167 -10.84 10.01 9.59
N GLU A 168 -10.31 10.37 10.75
CA GLU A 168 -10.67 11.57 11.50
C GLU A 168 -9.44 12.38 11.91
N ARG A 169 -9.64 13.67 12.18
CA ARG A 169 -8.65 14.55 12.83
C ARG A 169 -9.42 15.50 13.74
N ASP A 170 -8.99 15.63 14.98
CA ASP A 170 -9.62 16.50 15.98
C ASP A 170 -11.13 16.24 16.17
N GLY A 171 -11.53 14.95 16.13
CA GLY A 171 -12.92 14.52 16.24
C GLY A 171 -13.81 14.80 15.02
N GLN A 172 -13.22 15.24 13.90
CA GLN A 172 -13.95 15.51 12.64
C GLN A 172 -13.46 14.62 11.51
N ALA A 173 -14.35 14.34 10.55
CA ALA A 173 -13.98 13.65 9.32
C ALA A 173 -12.80 14.35 8.64
N CYS A 174 -11.77 13.58 8.32
CA CYS A 174 -10.54 14.13 7.76
C CYS A 174 -10.85 14.82 6.43
N LYS A 175 -10.54 16.13 6.32
CA LYS A 175 -10.83 16.94 5.13
C LYS A 175 -10.10 16.50 3.87
N VAL A 176 -8.94 15.83 4.03
CA VAL A 176 -8.10 15.39 2.91
C VAL A 176 -8.61 14.08 2.30
N CYS A 177 -8.81 13.05 3.12
CA CYS A 177 -9.34 11.77 2.63
C CYS A 177 -10.88 11.69 2.64
N ARG A 178 -11.55 12.73 3.16
CA ARG A 178 -13.02 12.79 3.34
C ARG A 178 -13.58 11.57 4.05
N GLY A 179 -12.88 11.11 5.09
CA GLY A 179 -13.26 9.92 5.85
C GLY A 179 -12.95 8.57 5.20
N SER A 180 -12.36 8.51 4.00
CA SER A 180 -11.95 7.22 3.41
C SER A 180 -10.84 6.54 4.23
N GLY A 181 -9.94 7.35 4.81
CA GLY A 181 -8.73 6.90 5.48
C GLY A 181 -7.61 6.54 4.50
N GLU A 182 -7.86 6.61 3.20
CA GLU A 182 -6.92 6.23 2.16
C GLU A 182 -6.44 7.43 1.34
N ARG A 183 -5.19 7.38 0.87
CA ARG A 183 -4.62 8.35 -0.07
C ARG A 183 -5.09 8.05 -1.51
N GLN A 184 -5.06 9.05 -2.38
CA GLN A 184 -5.39 8.86 -3.79
C GLN A 184 -4.36 7.97 -4.49
N VAL A 185 -4.82 7.20 -5.48
CA VAL A 185 -3.96 6.35 -6.32
C VAL A 185 -3.08 7.26 -7.19
N PRO A 186 -1.76 7.00 -7.30
CA PRO A 186 -0.86 7.75 -8.17
C PRO A 186 -1.26 7.66 -9.65
N HIS A 187 -0.71 8.53 -10.52
CA HIS A 187 -0.81 8.42 -11.98
C HIS A 187 -2.22 8.47 -12.60
N GLY A 188 -3.21 8.99 -11.87
CA GLY A 188 -4.56 9.22 -12.38
C GLY A 188 -5.21 7.96 -12.97
N THR A 189 -5.69 8.05 -14.21
CA THR A 189 -6.40 6.96 -14.90
C THR A 189 -5.55 5.71 -15.09
N ASP A 190 -4.28 5.85 -15.43
CA ASP A 190 -3.37 4.71 -15.60
C ASP A 190 -3.15 3.98 -14.28
N GLY A 191 -2.90 4.73 -13.21
CA GLY A 191 -2.71 4.12 -11.90
C GLY A 191 -3.99 3.46 -11.36
N LEU A 192 -5.16 4.03 -11.64
CA LEU A 192 -6.45 3.41 -11.33
C LEU A 192 -6.61 2.06 -12.07
N ARG A 193 -6.32 2.01 -13.37
CA ARG A 193 -6.35 0.76 -14.15
C ARG A 193 -5.41 -0.31 -13.60
N ILE A 194 -4.18 0.08 -13.23
CA ILE A 194 -3.22 -0.83 -12.60
C ILE A 194 -3.76 -1.31 -11.26
N SER A 195 -4.30 -0.40 -10.44
CA SER A 195 -4.85 -0.72 -9.12
C SER A 195 -6.04 -1.67 -9.20
N GLU A 196 -6.96 -1.46 -10.15
CA GLU A 196 -8.08 -2.35 -10.42
C GLU A 196 -7.62 -3.75 -10.86
N HIS A 197 -6.59 -3.82 -11.70
CA HIS A 197 -6.01 -5.10 -12.10
C HIS A 197 -5.39 -5.84 -10.91
N ILE A 198 -4.67 -5.14 -10.04
CA ILE A 198 -4.16 -5.70 -8.77
C ILE A 198 -5.33 -6.16 -7.89
N ALA A 199 -6.39 -5.36 -7.76
CA ALA A 199 -7.57 -5.70 -6.99
C ALA A 199 -8.23 -6.99 -7.48
N HIS A 200 -8.31 -7.20 -8.80
CA HIS A 200 -8.84 -8.43 -9.37
C HIS A 200 -8.05 -9.66 -8.90
N HIS A 201 -6.71 -9.63 -8.96
CA HIS A 201 -5.85 -10.72 -8.50
C HIS A 201 -5.97 -10.95 -7.00
N VAL A 202 -6.01 -9.88 -6.22
CA VAL A 202 -6.19 -9.92 -4.76
C VAL A 202 -7.55 -10.52 -4.40
N CYS A 203 -8.63 -10.11 -5.06
CA CYS A 203 -9.97 -10.67 -4.88
C CYS A 203 -10.01 -12.16 -5.22
N ARG A 204 -9.40 -12.57 -6.33
CA ARG A 204 -9.30 -13.99 -6.71
C ARG A 204 -8.54 -14.80 -5.67
N ALA A 205 -7.43 -14.27 -5.14
CA ALA A 205 -6.67 -14.92 -4.07
C ALA A 205 -7.49 -15.05 -2.77
N ARG A 206 -8.26 -14.01 -2.39
CA ARG A 206 -9.16 -14.07 -1.22
C ARG A 206 -10.24 -15.13 -1.39
N SER A 207 -10.95 -15.11 -2.51
CA SER A 207 -12.03 -16.05 -2.78
C SER A 207 -11.53 -17.48 -2.81
N GLY A 208 -10.38 -17.73 -3.44
CA GLY A 208 -9.72 -19.04 -3.44
C GLY A 208 -9.28 -19.48 -2.04
N SER A 209 -8.65 -18.59 -1.27
CA SER A 209 -8.23 -18.91 0.11
C SER A 209 -9.43 -19.22 1.00
N ARG A 210 -10.54 -18.47 0.86
CA ARG A 210 -11.80 -18.75 1.58
C ARG A 210 -12.40 -20.10 1.19
N ALA A 211 -12.33 -20.48 -0.08
CA ALA A 211 -12.78 -21.80 -0.52
C ALA A 211 -11.89 -22.91 0.04
N ALA A 212 -10.57 -22.76 -0.01
CA ALA A 212 -9.61 -23.71 0.54
C ALA A 212 -9.77 -23.87 2.07
N LEU A 213 -10.02 -22.79 2.81
CA LEU A 213 -10.30 -22.83 4.25
C LEU A 213 -11.50 -23.71 4.62
N LYS A 214 -12.49 -23.84 3.72
CA LYS A 214 -13.65 -24.74 3.95
C LYS A 214 -13.26 -26.21 3.83
N GLN A 215 -12.28 -26.53 2.99
CA GLN A 215 -11.81 -27.90 2.75
C GLN A 215 -10.73 -28.33 3.77
N LEU A 216 -10.17 -27.37 4.51
CA LEU A 216 -9.05 -27.59 5.41
C LEU A 216 -9.27 -28.65 6.49
N PRO A 217 -10.43 -28.77 7.17
CA PRO A 217 -10.65 -29.83 8.16
C PRO A 217 -10.48 -31.24 7.56
N ALA A 218 -10.99 -31.45 6.35
CA ALA A 218 -10.84 -32.73 5.65
C ALA A 218 -9.37 -33.03 5.34
N TRP A 219 -8.59 -32.02 4.93
CA TRP A 219 -7.15 -32.18 4.67
C TRP A 219 -6.36 -32.49 5.93
N LYS A 220 -6.67 -31.82 7.05
CA LYS A 220 -6.04 -32.08 8.35
C LYS A 220 -6.31 -33.52 8.80
N ASN A 221 -7.55 -33.96 8.73
CA ASN A 221 -7.93 -35.32 9.12
C ASN A 221 -7.28 -36.36 8.22
N PHE A 222 -7.24 -36.11 6.91
CA PHE A 222 -6.55 -36.99 5.97
C PHE A 222 -5.05 -37.09 6.23
N ALA A 223 -4.39 -35.97 6.55
CA ALA A 223 -2.97 -35.96 6.89
C ALA A 223 -2.70 -36.69 8.22
N ALA A 224 -3.54 -36.47 9.24
CA ALA A 224 -3.41 -37.13 10.54
C ALA A 224 -3.68 -38.64 10.48
N ALA A 225 -4.61 -39.08 9.62
CA ALA A 225 -4.92 -40.51 9.43
C ALA A 225 -3.85 -41.29 8.64
N LYS A 226 -2.86 -40.59 8.08
CA LYS A 226 -1.70 -41.19 7.37
C LYS A 226 -0.45 -41.27 8.24
N CYS A 227 -0.53 -40.88 9.50
CA CYS A 227 0.53 -41.04 10.50
C CYS A 227 0.25 -42.25 11.39
#